data_AF-A0A935H244-F1
#
_entry.id   AF-A0A935H244-F1
#
_cell.length_a   1.000
_cell.length_b   1.000
_cell.length_c   1.000
_cell.angle_alpha   90.00
_cell.angle_beta   90.00
_cell.angle_gamma   90.00
#
_symmetry.space_group_name_H-M   'P 1'
#
loop_
_entity.id
_entity.type
_entity.pdbx_description
1 polymer ?
#
loop_
_entity_poly.entity_id
_entity_poly.type
_entity_poly.pdbx_seq_one_letter_code
_entity_poly.pdbx_strand_id
1 'polypeptide(L)'
;MTTPDLQRTAYTVECFLNALRLEDSATRTALEESLVQWLAAPVRRKEDHLIYQANTISAYSQCRVLQQFAVALARQTHTLWCNGAKISILDADAFARGGKLVMLGTTGLLMGMPGSNPNAAAQERQRNSNNNNNNNNNNNNNG
;
A
#
# COMPACT_ATOMS: atom_id res chain seq x y z
N MET A 1 -8.52 10.09 12.74
CA MET A 1 -7.94 8.79 12.37
C MET A 1 -7.94 7.92 13.62
N THR A 2 -8.36 6.67 13.54
CA THR A 2 -8.35 5.79 14.72
C THR A 2 -6.96 5.19 14.90
N THR A 3 -6.56 4.86 16.14
CA THR A 3 -5.27 4.19 16.42
C THR A 3 -5.05 2.92 15.57
N PRO A 4 -6.07 2.07 15.31
CA PRO A 4 -5.97 0.95 14.38
C PRO A 4 -5.59 1.33 12.94
N ASP A 5 -6.05 2.49 12.45
CA ASP A 5 -5.74 2.96 11.09
C ASP A 5 -4.26 3.38 10.98
N LEU A 6 -3.73 3.99 12.03
CA LEU A 6 -2.33 4.41 12.08
C LEU A 6 -1.40 3.20 12.13
N GLN A 7 -1.71 2.20 12.97
CA GLN A 7 -0.95 0.95 13.05
C GLN A 7 -0.93 0.21 11.70
N ARG A 8 -2.08 0.12 11.03
CA ARG A 8 -2.16 -0.47 9.69
C ARG A 8 -1.31 0.31 8.68
N THR A 9 -1.34 1.64 8.75
CA THR A 9 -0.56 2.51 7.86
C THR A 9 0.94 2.29 8.08
N ALA A 10 1.40 2.31 9.33
CA ALA A 10 2.79 2.06 9.69
C ALA A 10 3.27 0.69 9.19
N TYR A 11 2.52 -0.37 9.48
CA TYR A 11 2.84 -1.71 9.01
C TYR A 11 2.94 -1.79 7.47
N THR A 12 2.03 -1.14 6.75
CA THR A 12 2.04 -1.13 5.28
C THR A 12 3.24 -0.35 4.74
N VAL A 13 3.62 0.76 5.37
CA VAL A 13 4.81 1.53 4.98
C VAL A 13 6.09 0.75 5.25
N GLU A 14 6.21 0.10 6.40
CA GLU A 14 7.33 -0.79 6.73
C GLU A 14 7.47 -1.88 5.66
N CYS A 15 6.36 -2.53 5.31
CA CYS A 15 6.31 -3.54 4.25
C CYS A 15 6.72 -2.98 2.88
N PHE A 16 6.34 -1.74 2.58
CA PHE A 16 6.74 -1.04 1.35
C PHE A 16 8.25 -0.78 1.33
N LEU A 17 8.84 -0.29 2.41
CA LEU A 17 10.29 -0.07 2.51
C LEU A 17 11.09 -1.38 2.48
N ASN A 18 10.55 -2.45 3.08
CA ASN A 18 11.14 -3.79 3.00
C ASN A 18 11.15 -4.30 1.56
N ALA A 19 10.10 -4.03 0.78
CA ALA A 19 10.05 -4.37 -0.64
C ALA A 19 11.09 -3.62 -1.49
N LEU A 20 11.54 -2.44 -1.03
CA LEU A 20 12.65 -1.69 -1.62
C LEU A 20 14.03 -2.26 -1.24
N ARG A 21 14.07 -3.25 -0.34
CA ARG A 21 15.28 -3.90 0.19
C ARG A 21 16.25 -2.90 0.83
N LEU A 22 15.69 -1.91 1.53
CA LEU A 22 16.47 -0.97 2.32
C LEU A 22 16.93 -1.65 3.61
N GLU A 23 18.21 -1.48 3.93
CA GLU A 23 18.78 -1.94 5.19
C GLU A 23 18.32 -1.05 6.35
N ASP A 24 18.23 -1.65 7.53
CA ASP A 24 17.90 -0.93 8.76
C ASP A 24 18.96 0.12 9.06
N SER A 25 18.51 1.37 9.13
CA SER A 25 19.35 2.53 9.37
C SER A 25 18.49 3.67 9.92
N ALA A 26 19.11 4.62 10.63
CA ALA A 26 18.41 5.82 11.08
C ALA A 26 17.74 6.58 9.93
N THR A 27 18.36 6.57 8.74
CA THR A 27 17.80 7.16 7.53
C THR A 27 16.54 6.43 7.06
N ARG A 28 16.52 5.09 7.08
CA ARG A 28 15.31 4.28 6.78
C ARG A 28 14.20 4.61 7.77
N THR A 29 14.50 4.71 9.06
CA THR A 29 13.52 5.03 10.10
C THR A 29 12.92 6.43 9.93
N ALA A 30 13.75 7.45 9.66
CA ALA A 30 13.27 8.81 9.42
C ALA A 30 12.40 8.91 8.15
N LEU A 31 12.75 8.14 7.11
CA LEU A 31 11.95 8.02 5.90
C LEU A 31 10.60 7.35 6.21
N GLU A 32 10.60 6.25 6.95
CA GLU A 32 9.38 5.55 7.38
C GLU A 32 8.43 6.50 8.12
N GLU A 33 8.92 7.22 9.12
CA GLU A 33 8.15 8.19 9.89
C GLU A 33 7.52 9.26 8.97
N SER A 34 8.31 9.81 8.04
CA SER A 34 7.84 10.82 7.08
C SER A 34 6.71 10.29 6.20
N LEU A 35 6.85 9.06 5.69
CA LEU A 35 5.85 8.43 4.83
C LEU A 35 4.57 8.07 5.59
N VAL A 36 4.69 7.57 6.82
CA VAL A 36 3.54 7.29 7.70
C VAL A 36 2.81 8.59 8.03
N GLN A 37 3.53 9.63 8.43
CA GLN A 37 2.95 10.92 8.75
C GLN A 37 2.19 11.50 7.55
N TRP A 38 2.76 11.39 6.35
CA TRP A 38 2.09 11.85 5.13
C TRP A 38 0.82 11.04 4.82
N LEU A 39 0.88 9.70 4.91
CA LEU A 39 -0.27 8.83 4.66
C LEU A 39 -1.35 8.86 5.75
N ALA A 40 -0.99 9.31 6.96
CA ALA A 40 -1.89 9.46 8.09
C ALA A 40 -2.44 10.89 8.25
N ALA A 41 -2.00 11.84 7.42
CA ALA A 41 -2.42 13.23 7.51
C ALA A 41 -3.95 13.37 7.35
N PRO A 42 -4.66 14.16 8.19
CA PRO A 42 -6.12 14.32 8.09
C PRO A 42 -6.60 14.91 6.76
N VAL A 43 -5.73 15.69 6.10
CA VAL A 43 -6.00 16.33 4.80
C VAL A 43 -5.93 15.33 3.63
N ARG A 44 -5.43 14.11 3.88
CA ARG A 44 -5.23 13.09 2.88
C ARG A 44 -6.56 12.61 2.30
N ARG A 45 -6.57 12.40 1.00
CA ARG A 45 -7.68 11.79 0.26
C ARG A 45 -7.48 10.29 0.06
N LYS A 46 -8.56 9.61 -0.34
CA LYS A 46 -8.55 8.16 -0.52
C LYS A 46 -7.65 7.74 -1.70
N GLU A 47 -7.58 8.57 -2.72
CA GLU A 47 -6.75 8.41 -3.92
C GLU A 47 -5.27 8.73 -3.71
N ASP A 48 -4.90 9.32 -2.56
CA ASP A 48 -3.51 9.66 -2.28
C ASP A 48 -2.67 8.40 -2.07
N HIS A 49 -1.48 8.39 -2.68
CA HIS A 49 -0.62 7.22 -2.71
C HIS A 49 0.85 7.59 -2.92
N LEU A 50 1.73 6.64 -2.62
CA LEU A 50 3.16 6.68 -2.85
C LEU A 50 3.50 5.84 -4.07
N ILE A 51 4.44 6.31 -4.88
CA ILE A 51 5.06 5.53 -5.96
C ILE A 51 6.56 5.54 -5.77
N TYR A 52 7.16 4.36 -5.72
CA TYR A 52 8.60 4.21 -5.91
C TYR A 52 8.90 3.96 -7.38
N GLN A 53 9.75 4.80 -7.96
CA GLN A 53 10.29 4.64 -9.32
C GLN A 53 11.67 5.28 -9.38
N ALA A 54 12.63 4.63 -10.04
CA ALA A 54 13.96 5.18 -10.32
C ALA A 54 14.61 5.85 -9.09
N ASN A 55 14.72 5.08 -7.99
CA ASN A 55 15.34 5.53 -6.73
C ASN A 55 14.66 6.75 -6.07
N THR A 56 13.40 7.00 -6.39
CA THR A 56 12.63 8.11 -5.80
C THR A 56 11.28 7.59 -5.34
N ILE A 57 10.89 7.93 -4.11
CA ILE A 57 9.50 7.80 -3.66
C ILE A 57 8.82 9.14 -3.88
N SER A 58 7.75 9.14 -4.67
CA SER A 58 6.91 10.32 -4.92
C SER A 58 5.56 10.15 -4.25
N ALA A 59 5.14 11.15 -3.48
CA ALA A 59 3.85 11.20 -2.82
C ALA A 59 2.85 11.95 -3.71
N TYR A 60 1.84 11.24 -4.21
CA TYR A 60 0.85 11.73 -5.15
C TYR A 60 -0.47 12.07 -4.47
N SER A 61 -0.99 13.26 -4.75
CA SER A 61 -2.38 13.62 -4.48
C SER A 61 -3.01 14.20 -5.74
N GLN A 62 -4.21 13.74 -6.10
CA GLN A 62 -4.94 14.25 -7.28
C GLN A 62 -4.09 14.27 -8.56
N CYS A 63 -3.34 13.19 -8.82
CA CYS A 63 -2.43 13.06 -9.96
C CYS A 63 -1.26 14.07 -9.99
N ARG A 64 -0.94 14.72 -8.87
CA ARG A 64 0.20 15.62 -8.72
C ARG A 64 1.15 15.11 -7.66
N VAL A 65 2.45 15.25 -7.91
CA VAL A 65 3.47 15.00 -6.90
C VAL A 65 3.50 16.17 -5.93
N LEU A 66 3.28 15.90 -4.64
CA LEU A 66 3.36 16.90 -3.57
C LEU A 66 4.70 16.85 -2.83
N GLN A 67 5.30 15.66 -2.72
CA GLN A 67 6.56 15.47 -2.03
C GLN A 67 7.36 14.36 -2.68
N GLN A 68 8.68 14.47 -2.63
CA GLN A 68 9.60 13.46 -3.15
C GLN A 68 10.69 13.16 -2.13
N PHE A 69 11.10 11.89 -2.09
CA PHE A 69 12.15 11.40 -1.22
C PHE A 69 13.15 10.62 -2.09
N ALA A 70 14.42 11.02 -2.04
CA ALA A 70 15.49 10.29 -2.69
C ALA A 70 15.81 9.02 -1.91
N VAL A 71 15.88 7.89 -2.61
CA VAL A 71 16.12 6.56 -2.04
C VAL A 71 17.19 5.85 -2.87
N ALA A 72 18.40 6.42 -2.86
CA ALA A 72 19.53 5.95 -3.67
C ALA A 72 20.00 4.53 -3.31
N LEU A 73 19.70 4.06 -2.09
CA LEU A 73 20.13 2.75 -1.59
C LEU A 73 19.11 1.64 -1.87
N ALA A 74 17.98 1.93 -2.52
CA ALA A 74 17.01 0.92 -2.89
C ALA A 74 17.62 -0.06 -3.92
N ARG A 75 17.46 -1.36 -3.68
CA ARG A 75 18.00 -2.42 -4.55
C ARG A 75 16.93 -3.08 -5.43
N GLN A 76 15.71 -2.56 -5.39
CA GLN A 76 14.56 -3.08 -6.13
C GLN A 76 14.42 -2.39 -7.49
N THR A 77 14.10 -3.14 -8.55
CA THR A 77 13.95 -2.61 -9.92
C THR A 77 12.50 -2.33 -10.31
N HIS A 78 11.55 -2.92 -9.60
CA HIS A 78 10.12 -2.75 -9.87
C HIS A 78 9.60 -1.38 -9.44
N THR A 79 8.68 -0.83 -10.23
CA THR A 79 7.89 0.33 -9.81
C THR A 79 6.83 -0.14 -8.82
N LEU A 80 6.82 0.43 -7.62
CA LEU A 80 5.92 0.02 -6.54
C LEU A 80 4.91 1.12 -6.23
N TRP A 81 3.71 0.72 -5.87
CA TRP A 81 2.64 1.59 -5.42
C TRP A 81 2.20 1.23 -4.00
N CYS A 82 1.92 2.23 -3.17
CA CYS A 82 1.41 2.04 -1.81
C CYS A 82 0.44 3.16 -1.42
N ASN A 83 -0.70 2.85 -0.79
CA ASN A 83 -1.66 3.87 -0.31
C ASN A 83 -1.88 3.85 1.22
N GLY A 84 -0.95 3.23 1.96
CA GLY A 84 -1.05 3.01 3.40
C GLY A 84 -2.00 1.89 3.82
N ALA A 85 -2.71 1.25 2.88
CA ALA A 85 -3.50 0.05 3.16
C ALA A 85 -3.10 -1.15 2.32
N LYS A 86 -2.54 -0.93 1.13
CA LYS A 86 -2.14 -1.96 0.18
C LYS A 86 -0.84 -1.55 -0.51
N ILE A 87 -0.12 -2.57 -0.99
CA ILE A 87 1.09 -2.42 -1.81
C ILE A 87 0.86 -3.21 -3.10
N SER A 88 1.33 -2.73 -4.24
CA SER A 88 1.30 -3.48 -5.51
C SER A 88 2.46 -3.08 -6.42
N ILE A 89 2.84 -3.98 -7.32
CA ILE A 89 3.76 -3.68 -8.42
C ILE A 89 2.98 -3.03 -9.56
N LEU A 90 3.52 -1.96 -10.12
CA LEU A 90 3.00 -1.31 -11.33
C LEU A 90 3.77 -1.75 -12.57
N ASP A 91 3.08 -1.73 -13.71
CA ASP A 91 3.72 -1.67 -15.02
C ASP A 91 4.37 -0.28 -15.18
N ALA A 92 5.70 -0.26 -15.12
CA ALA A 92 6.51 0.95 -15.18
C ALA A 92 6.30 1.71 -16.50
N ASP A 93 6.14 0.98 -17.60
CA ASP A 93 6.00 1.50 -18.95
C ASP A 93 4.61 2.12 -19.17
N ALA A 94 3.56 1.45 -18.69
CA ALA A 94 2.20 1.98 -18.72
C ALA A 94 2.07 3.24 -17.85
N PHE A 95 2.74 3.26 -16.70
CA PHE A 95 2.80 4.45 -15.84
C PHE A 95 3.57 5.59 -16.51
N ALA A 96 4.77 5.33 -17.05
CA ALA A 96 5.60 6.36 -17.69
C ALA A 96 4.95 6.99 -18.93
N ARG A 97 4.25 6.20 -19.77
CA ARG A 97 3.67 6.70 -21.02
C ARG A 97 2.40 7.53 -20.84
N GLY A 98 1.67 7.38 -19.74
CA GLY A 98 0.35 8.00 -19.62
C GLY A 98 -0.22 8.10 -18.21
N GLY A 99 0.60 7.94 -17.17
CA GLY A 99 0.17 8.03 -15.77
C GLY A 99 -0.81 6.93 -15.34
N LYS A 100 -0.92 5.85 -16.12
CA LYS A 100 -1.89 4.78 -15.86
C LYS A 100 -1.36 3.84 -14.77
N LEU A 101 -2.12 3.68 -13.70
CA LEU A 101 -1.83 2.73 -12.63
C LEU A 101 -2.29 1.33 -13.03
N VAL A 102 -1.44 0.59 -13.75
CA VAL A 102 -1.70 -0.81 -14.12
C VAL A 102 -1.04 -1.72 -13.09
N MET A 103 -1.87 -2.32 -12.23
CA MET A 103 -1.42 -3.22 -11.16
C MET A 103 -1.06 -4.59 -11.75
N LEU A 104 0.20 -4.98 -11.65
CA LEU A 104 0.69 -6.31 -12.05
C LEU A 104 0.47 -7.36 -10.96
N GLY A 105 0.00 -6.94 -9.78
CA GLY A 105 -0.32 -7.79 -8.63
C GLY A 105 0.63 -7.61 -7.45
N THR A 106 0.51 -8.50 -6.47
CA THR A 106 1.31 -8.54 -5.24
C THR A 106 2.23 -9.76 -5.16
N THR A 107 2.08 -10.72 -6.07
CA THR A 107 2.81 -11.99 -6.06
C THR A 107 4.32 -11.82 -6.15
N GLY A 108 4.80 -10.79 -6.88
CA GLY A 108 6.23 -10.47 -6.96
C GLY A 108 6.81 -9.83 -5.70
N LEU A 109 5.98 -9.24 -4.82
CA LEU A 109 6.43 -8.63 -3.56
C LEU A 109 6.73 -9.69 -2.48
N LEU A 110 5.94 -10.77 -2.47
CA LEU A 110 6.06 -11.88 -1.51
C LEU A 110 7.33 -12.74 -1.71
N MET A 111 7.93 -12.71 -2.89
CA MET A 111 9.16 -13.47 -3.18
C MET A 111 10.42 -12.78 -2.63
N GLY A 112 10.32 -11.53 -2.18
CA GLY A 112 11.44 -10.72 -1.66
C GLY A 112 11.38 -10.41 -0.17
N MET A 113 10.33 -10.82 0.54
CA MET A 113 10.15 -10.54 1.96
C MET A 113 10.70 -11.69 2.83
N PRO A 114 11.61 -11.42 3.77
CA PRO A 114 12.03 -12.44 4.73
C PRO A 114 10.83 -12.84 5.61
N GLY A 115 10.47 -14.13 5.58
CA GLY A 115 9.38 -14.69 6.38
C GLY A 115 7.99 -14.73 5.74
N SER A 116 7.79 -14.21 4.52
CA SER A 116 6.49 -14.30 3.84
C SER A 116 6.33 -15.64 3.12
N ASN A 117 5.49 -16.51 3.67
CA ASN A 117 5.11 -17.76 3.02
C ASN A 117 4.16 -17.42 1.82
N PRO A 118 4.51 -17.75 0.56
CA PRO A 118 3.70 -17.40 -0.62
C PRO A 118 2.28 -17.99 -0.59
N ASN A 119 2.03 -18.98 0.28
CA ASN A 119 0.72 -19.60 0.48
C ASN A 119 -0.26 -18.76 1.32
N ALA A 120 0.18 -17.74 2.06
CA ALA A 120 -0.72 -16.93 2.88
C ALA A 120 -1.60 -15.98 2.03
N ALA A 121 -1.07 -15.45 0.93
CA ALA A 121 -1.80 -14.58 0.02
C ALA A 121 -2.84 -15.33 -0.84
N ALA A 122 -2.68 -16.65 -1.02
CA ALA A 122 -3.67 -17.47 -1.68
C ALA A 122 -4.94 -17.65 -0.81
N GLN A 123 -4.81 -17.59 0.51
CA GLN A 123 -5.91 -17.85 1.44
C GLN A 123 -6.86 -16.65 1.61
N GLU A 124 -6.39 -15.43 1.33
CA GLU A 124 -7.25 -14.23 1.35
C GLU A 124 -8.16 -14.15 0.11
N ARG A 125 -7.78 -14.79 -1.01
CA ARG A 125 -8.65 -14.92 -2.20
C ARG A 125 -9.88 -15.79 -1.96
N GLN A 126 -9.94 -16.56 -0.88
CA GLN A 126 -11.11 -17.38 -0.52
C GLN A 126 -12.08 -16.71 0.45
N ARG A 127 -11.80 -15.49 0.94
CA ARG A 127 -12.71 -14.78 1.86
C ARG A 127 -13.59 -13.71 1.20
N ASN A 128 -13.52 -13.57 -0.12
CA ASN A 128 -14.45 -12.71 -0.87
C ASN A 128 -15.69 -13.50 -1.33
N SER A 129 -16.36 -14.16 -0.38
CA SER A 129 -17.73 -14.66 -0.58
C SER A 129 -18.69 -13.55 -0.19
N ASN A 130 -19.17 -12.87 -1.23
CA ASN A 130 -20.27 -11.93 -1.19
C ASN A 130 -21.51 -12.63 -0.59
N ASN A 131 -21.87 -12.36 0.66
CA ASN A 131 -23.16 -12.80 1.23
C ASN A 131 -23.90 -11.59 1.81
N ASN A 132 -24.58 -10.89 0.91
CA ASN A 132 -25.66 -9.97 1.22
C ASN A 132 -26.88 -10.82 1.65
N ASN A 133 -27.12 -10.93 2.95
CA ASN A 133 -28.41 -11.39 3.48
C ASN A 133 -28.99 -10.32 4.40
N ASN A 134 -29.59 -9.31 3.79
CA ASN A 134 -30.59 -8.45 4.41
C ASN A 134 -31.87 -9.27 4.58
N ASN A 135 -32.11 -9.80 5.79
CA ASN A 135 -33.43 -10.30 6.17
C ASN A 135 -33.96 -9.53 7.38
N ASN A 136 -34.54 -8.37 7.07
CA ASN A 136 -35.49 -7.68 7.93
C ASN A 136 -36.78 -8.50 7.97
N ASN A 137 -37.05 -9.20 9.08
CA ASN A 137 -38.39 -9.72 9.36
C ASN A 137 -38.88 -9.21 10.71
N ASN A 138 -39.48 -8.02 10.65
CA ASN A 138 -40.47 -7.55 11.59
C ASN A 138 -41.78 -8.30 11.33
N ASN A 139 -42.20 -9.19 12.23
CA ASN A 139 -43.61 -9.56 12.32
C ASN A 139 -44.06 -9.81 13.76
N ASN A 140 -44.62 -8.75 14.32
CA ASN A 140 -45.62 -8.73 15.38
C ASN A 140 -46.85 -9.56 14.95
N ASN A 141 -47.26 -10.58 15.71
CA ASN A 141 -48.68 -10.85 15.82
C ASN A 141 -49.08 -11.43 17.19
N ASN A 142 -50.15 -10.83 17.67
CA ASN A 142 -50.87 -11.00 18.92
C ASN A 142 -51.75 -12.26 18.86
N GLY A 143 -51.86 -12.97 19.98
CA GLY A 143 -52.72 -14.15 20.17
C GLY A 143 -52.59 -14.71 21.57
#